data_AF-A0A7W5HXP3-F1
#
_entry.id   AF-A0A7W5HXP3-F1
#
_cell.length_a   1.000
_cell.length_b   1.000
_cell.length_c   1.000
_cell.angle_alpha   90.00
_cell.angle_beta   90.00
_cell.angle_gamma   90.00
#
_symmetry.space_group_name_H-M   'P 1'
#
loop_
_entity.id
_entity.type
_entity.pdbx_description
1 polymer ?
#
loop_
_entity_poly.entity_id
_entity_poly.type
_entity_poly.pdbx_seq_one_letter_code
_entity_poly.pdbx_strand_id
1 'polypeptide(L)'
;MPATLSFFLKQARCLALAAQGFNGRQPPAAIKAVQLNRLIERLGILQIDSVNALVRSHYLPLFSRLGNYSSDLLDQAAWRHWHRLRVIELTPSRASLAPARDREFL
;
A
#
# COMPACT_ATOMS: atom_id res chain seq x y z
N MET A 1 -32.30 -3.10 -1.64
CA MET A 1 -31.74 -2.18 -0.62
C MET A 1 -30.65 -2.93 0.13
N PRO A 2 -29.41 -2.44 0.18
CA PRO A 2 -28.38 -3.10 0.99
C PRO A 2 -28.79 -3.02 2.46
N ALA A 3 -28.59 -4.11 3.21
CA ALA A 3 -28.86 -4.13 4.64
C ALA A 3 -27.83 -3.25 5.37
N THR A 4 -28.30 -2.34 6.22
CA THR A 4 -27.42 -1.55 7.09
C THR A 4 -26.90 -2.44 8.22
N LEU A 5 -25.58 -2.62 8.27
CA LEU A 5 -24.90 -3.31 9.36
C LEU A 5 -24.40 -2.28 10.38
N SER A 6 -24.71 -2.49 11.66
CA SER A 6 -24.21 -1.66 12.77
C SER A 6 -23.11 -2.39 13.54
N PHE A 7 -22.02 -1.69 13.83
CA PHE A 7 -20.85 -2.24 14.53
C PHE A 7 -20.51 -1.39 15.77
N PHE A 8 -20.01 -2.04 16.83
CA PHE A 8 -19.32 -1.31 17.89
C PHE A 8 -18.00 -0.72 17.36
N LEU A 9 -17.56 0.40 17.95
CA LEU A 9 -16.33 1.08 17.54
C LEU A 9 -15.10 0.15 17.48
N LYS A 10 -14.98 -0.80 18.42
CA LYS A 10 -13.91 -1.80 18.42
C LYS A 10 -13.96 -2.70 17.16
N GLN A 11 -15.16 -3.16 16.79
CA GLN A 11 -15.34 -4.02 15.61
C GLN A 11 -15.03 -3.25 14.33
N ALA A 12 -15.50 -2.00 14.22
CA ALA A 12 -15.20 -1.15 13.07
C ALA A 12 -13.69 -0.91 12.91
N ARG A 13 -12.97 -0.66 14.01
CA ARG A 13 -11.50 -0.52 14.01
C ARG A 13 -10.79 -1.80 13.58
N CYS A 14 -11.18 -2.95 14.12
CA CYS A 14 -10.62 -4.24 13.72
C CYS A 14 -10.86 -4.51 12.23
N LEU A 15 -12.06 -4.22 11.73
CA LEU A 15 -12.40 -4.38 10.32
C LEU A 15 -11.54 -3.46 9.44
N ALA A 16 -11.38 -2.19 9.81
CA ALA A 16 -10.54 -1.24 9.08
C ALA A 16 -9.07 -1.68 9.04
N LEU A 17 -8.50 -2.10 10.18
CA LEU A 17 -7.13 -2.62 10.25
C LEU A 17 -6.96 -3.88 9.41
N ALA A 18 -7.91 -4.82 9.53
CA ALA A 18 -7.91 -6.03 8.74
C ALA A 18 -7.99 -5.71 7.25
N ALA A 19 -8.85 -4.77 6.83
CA ALA A 19 -9.01 -4.31 5.45
C ALA A 19 -7.74 -3.68 4.88
N GLN A 20 -6.91 -3.05 5.70
CA GLN A 20 -5.60 -2.52 5.31
C GLN A 20 -4.49 -3.57 5.27
N GLY A 21 -4.77 -4.83 5.65
CA GLY A 21 -3.78 -5.91 5.64
C GLY A 21 -3.09 -6.18 6.97
N PHE A 22 -3.55 -5.60 8.08
CA PHE A 22 -3.11 -5.97 9.43
C PHE A 22 -3.88 -7.17 9.97
N ASN A 23 -3.85 -8.29 9.26
CA ASN A 23 -4.62 -9.48 9.60
C ASN A 23 -3.83 -10.54 10.40
N GLY A 24 -2.64 -10.19 10.90
CA GLY A 24 -1.81 -11.05 11.76
C GLY A 24 -1.27 -12.31 11.07
N ARG A 25 -1.39 -12.42 9.73
CA ARG A 25 -0.90 -13.58 8.99
C ARG A 25 0.61 -13.50 8.89
N GLN A 26 1.29 -14.59 9.27
CA GLN A 26 2.74 -14.67 9.13
C GLN A 26 3.12 -14.53 7.65
N PRO A 27 4.01 -13.57 7.30
CA PRO A 27 4.43 -13.42 5.93
C PRO A 27 5.19 -14.66 5.43
N PRO A 28 5.10 -14.99 4.12
CA PRO A 28 5.91 -16.06 3.56
C PRO A 28 7.40 -15.73 3.70
N ALA A 29 8.25 -16.76 3.78
CA ALA A 29 9.70 -16.63 4.01
C ALA A 29 10.42 -15.69 3.02
N ALA A 30 9.89 -15.57 1.79
CA ALA A 30 10.35 -14.60 0.81
C ALA A 30 9.17 -13.87 0.17
N ILE A 31 9.20 -12.54 0.26
CA ILE A 31 8.24 -11.65 -0.40
C ILE A 31 8.63 -11.50 -1.87
N LYS A 32 7.68 -11.73 -2.78
CA LYS A 32 7.85 -11.50 -4.23
C LYS A 32 7.02 -10.29 -4.66
N ALA A 33 7.27 -9.82 -5.88
CA ALA A 33 6.56 -8.69 -6.47
C ALA A 33 5.04 -8.85 -6.48
N VAL A 34 4.51 -10.08 -6.58
CA VAL A 34 3.07 -10.35 -6.59
C VAL A 34 2.41 -9.96 -5.27
N GLN A 35 3.01 -10.29 -4.13
CA GLN A 35 2.49 -9.93 -2.81
C GLN A 35 2.55 -8.42 -2.59
N LEU A 36 3.64 -7.79 -3.03
CA LEU A 36 3.82 -6.34 -2.97
C LEU A 36 2.73 -5.61 -3.78
N ASN A 37 2.52 -6.03 -5.04
CA ASN A 37 1.51 -5.43 -5.91
C ASN A 37 0.09 -5.62 -5.35
N ARG A 38 -0.24 -6.83 -4.86
CA ARG A 38 -1.54 -7.09 -4.21
C ARG A 38 -1.78 -6.19 -3.00
N LEU A 39 -0.73 -5.90 -2.23
CA LEU A 39 -0.86 -5.01 -1.08
C LEU A 39 -1.05 -3.56 -1.53
N ILE A 40 -0.32 -3.09 -2.54
CA ILE A 40 -0.51 -1.73 -3.06
C ILE A 40 -1.90 -1.57 -3.67
N GLU A 41 -2.38 -2.55 -4.44
CA GLU A 41 -3.76 -2.59 -4.94
C GLU A 41 -4.80 -2.55 -3.82
N ARG A 42 -4.52 -3.22 -2.70
CA ARG A 42 -5.39 -3.24 -1.53
C ARG A 42 -5.40 -1.91 -0.78
N LEU A 43 -4.26 -1.23 -0.73
CA LEU A 43 -4.13 0.09 -0.08
C LEU A 43 -4.67 1.22 -0.97
N GLY A 44 -4.71 1.01 -2.30
CA GLY A 44 -5.13 1.99 -3.29
C GLY A 44 -4.08 3.08 -3.54
N ILE A 45 -3.42 3.58 -2.49
CA ILE A 45 -2.39 4.61 -2.60
C ILE A 45 -1.23 4.32 -1.63
N LEU A 46 0.00 4.58 -2.07
CA LEU A 46 1.22 4.58 -1.27
C LEU A 46 1.93 5.93 -1.42
N GLN A 47 1.91 6.76 -0.38
CA GLN A 47 2.57 8.07 -0.42
C GLN A 47 4.08 7.94 -0.57
N ILE A 48 4.66 8.73 -1.49
CA ILE A 48 6.11 8.93 -1.60
C ILE A 48 6.47 10.17 -0.78
N ASP A 49 7.52 10.05 0.01
CA ASP A 49 8.08 11.13 0.81
C ASP A 49 9.52 11.39 0.38
N SER A 50 9.92 12.66 0.42
CA SER A 50 11.27 13.13 0.14
C SER A 50 12.18 13.10 1.37
N VAL A 51 11.61 13.04 2.59
CA VAL A 51 12.37 13.02 3.84
C VAL A 51 12.78 11.60 4.20
N ASN A 52 14.05 11.45 4.58
CA ASN A 52 14.63 10.20 5.04
C ASN A 52 15.47 10.45 6.30
N ALA A 53 14.98 10.01 7.46
CA ALA A 53 15.72 10.06 8.72
C ALA A 53 16.48 8.76 9.03
N LEU A 54 16.16 7.65 8.35
CA LEU A 54 16.78 6.34 8.53
C LEU A 54 16.60 5.48 7.27
N VAL A 55 15.36 5.37 6.81
CA VAL A 55 14.94 4.73 5.56
C VAL A 55 13.85 5.58 4.92
N ARG A 56 13.72 5.58 3.58
CA ARG A 56 12.65 6.34 2.90
C ARG A 56 11.29 5.87 3.43
N SER A 57 10.45 6.79 3.88
CA SER A 57 9.24 6.43 4.63
C SER A 57 8.27 5.56 3.84
N HIS A 58 8.25 5.67 2.52
CA HIS A 58 7.40 4.88 1.61
C HIS A 58 7.73 3.38 1.59
N TYR A 59 8.84 2.94 2.17
CA TYR A 59 9.12 1.51 2.35
C TYR A 59 8.38 0.90 3.55
N LEU A 60 8.07 1.71 4.58
CA LEU A 60 7.56 1.27 5.87
C LEU A 60 6.12 0.75 5.84
N PRO A 61 5.17 1.32 5.06
CA PRO A 61 3.82 0.78 4.97
C PRO A 61 3.76 -0.67 4.47
N LEU A 62 4.67 -1.04 3.55
CA LEU A 62 4.75 -2.41 3.06
C LEU A 62 5.47 -3.32 4.07
N PHE A 63 6.56 -2.85 4.66
CA PHE A 63 7.30 -3.60 5.69
C PHE A 63 6.43 -3.97 6.89
N SER A 64 5.64 -3.03 7.40
CA SER A 64 4.74 -3.26 8.55
C SER A 64 3.66 -4.33 8.32
N ARG A 65 3.41 -4.72 7.05
CA ARG A 65 2.36 -5.69 6.67
C ARG A 65 2.92 -6.99 6.06
N LEU A 66 4.02 -6.90 5.31
CA LEU A 66 4.67 -8.03 4.64
C LEU A 66 5.92 -8.53 5.36
N GLY A 67 6.39 -7.82 6.39
CA GLY A 67 7.68 -8.08 7.00
C GLY A 67 8.83 -7.76 6.05
N ASN A 68 9.96 -8.44 6.24
CA ASN A 68 11.19 -8.19 5.48
C ASN A 68 11.00 -8.48 3.97
N TYR A 69 11.32 -7.49 3.14
CA TYR A 69 11.32 -7.61 1.68
C TYR A 69 12.48 -6.79 1.10
N SER A 70 12.93 -7.12 -0.11
CA SER A 70 13.91 -6.28 -0.81
C SER A 70 13.25 -5.01 -1.33
N SER A 71 13.77 -3.84 -0.96
CA SER A 71 13.32 -2.53 -1.46
C SER A 71 13.39 -2.42 -2.99
N ASP A 72 14.29 -3.18 -3.62
CA ASP A 72 14.41 -3.23 -5.08
C ASP A 72 13.12 -3.68 -5.75
N LEU A 73 12.28 -4.46 -5.07
CA LEU A 73 10.97 -4.85 -5.60
C LEU A 73 10.04 -3.64 -5.75
N LEU A 74 10.05 -2.73 -4.77
CA LEU A 74 9.27 -1.50 -4.84
C LEU A 74 9.87 -0.53 -5.85
N ASP A 75 11.20 -0.37 -5.84
CA ASP A 75 11.87 0.55 -6.75
C ASP A 75 11.69 0.14 -8.22
N GLN A 76 11.76 -1.17 -8.51
CA GLN A 76 11.46 -1.69 -9.85
C GLN A 76 10.00 -1.45 -10.26
N ALA A 77 9.06 -1.65 -9.33
CA ALA A 77 7.64 -1.45 -9.61
C ALA A 77 7.27 0.04 -9.79
N ALA A 78 7.91 0.94 -9.04
CA ALA A 78 7.65 2.37 -9.09
C ALA A 78 8.35 3.08 -10.25
N TRP A 79 9.60 2.70 -10.56
CA TRP A 79 10.47 3.49 -11.45
C TRP A 79 10.85 2.78 -12.75
N ARG A 80 10.85 1.43 -12.80
CA ARG A 80 11.28 0.65 -13.99
C ARG A 80 10.11 0.06 -14.78
N HIS A 81 8.99 -0.26 -14.12
CA HIS A 81 7.81 -0.84 -14.77
C HIS A 81 6.61 0.13 -14.73
N TRP A 82 6.67 1.13 -15.61
CA TRP A 82 5.70 2.22 -15.82
C TRP A 82 4.24 1.80 -16.07
N HIS A 83 3.96 0.50 -16.22
CA HIS A 83 2.64 -0.01 -16.61
C HIS A 83 1.77 -0.46 -15.42
N ARG A 84 2.33 -0.67 -14.22
CA ARG A 84 1.57 -1.26 -13.08
C ARG A 84 1.31 -0.29 -11.93
N LEU A 85 2.31 0.48 -11.54
CA LEU A 85 2.17 1.55 -10.56
C LEU A 85 2.47 2.86 -11.26
N ARG A 86 1.69 3.88 -10.96
CA ARG A 86 1.95 5.23 -11.45
C ARG A 86 2.12 6.17 -10.27
N VAL A 87 3.11 7.04 -10.39
CA VAL A 87 3.23 8.20 -9.51
C VAL A 87 2.15 9.20 -9.93
N ILE A 88 1.33 9.59 -8.98
CA ILE A 88 0.30 10.62 -9.10
C ILE A 88 0.67 11.70 -8.08
N GLU A 89 0.77 12.93 -8.54
CA GLU A 89 0.86 14.10 -7.67
C GLU A 89 -0.55 14.46 -7.23
N LEU A 90 -0.91 14.14 -5.99
CA LEU A 90 -2.22 14.52 -5.45
C LEU A 90 -2.24 15.99 -5.00
N THR A 91 -1.06 16.59 -4.77
CA THR A 91 -0.83 18.04 -4.64
C THR A 91 0.59 18.40 -5.11
N PRO A 92 0.92 19.67 -5.40
CA PRO A 92 2.25 20.08 -5.92
C PRO A 92 3.44 19.71 -5.03
N SER A 93 3.20 19.31 -3.78
CA SER A 93 4.22 18.90 -2.80
C SER A 93 4.10 17.45 -2.36
N ARG A 94 3.13 16.68 -2.88
CA ARG A 94 2.82 15.32 -2.41
C ARG A 94 2.63 14.34 -3.57
N ALA A 95 3.69 13.59 -3.85
CA ALA A 95 3.66 12.46 -4.77
C ALA A 95 3.18 11.18 -4.06
N SER A 96 2.37 10.37 -4.74
CA SER A 96 1.95 9.05 -4.26
C SER A 96 1.90 8.04 -5.40
N LEU A 97 2.12 6.76 -5.11
CA LEU A 97 1.92 5.65 -6.05
C LEU A 97 0.49 5.13 -5.94
N ALA A 98 -0.17 4.94 -7.07
CA ALA A 98 -1.46 4.25 -7.13
C ALA A 98 -1.42 3.13 -8.20
N PRO A 99 -2.29 2.12 -8.10
CA PRO A 99 -2.50 1.16 -9.18
C PRO A 99 -2.85 1.87 -10.49
N ALA A 100 -2.24 1.45 -11.59
CA ALA A 100 -2.42 2.12 -12.88
C ALA A 100 -3.89 2.15 -13.38
N ARG A 101 -4.75 1.27 -12.87
CA ARG A 101 -6.18 1.18 -13.23
C ARG A 101 -7.07 2.22 -12.54
N ASP A 102 -6.62 2.83 -11.45
CA ASP A 102 -7.46 3.72 -10.62
C ASP A 102 -7.41 5.19 -11.09
N ARG A 103 -7.07 5.43 -12.36
CA ARG A 103 -6.84 6.76 -12.95
C ARG A 103 -8.11 7.61 -13.05
N GLU A 104 -9.26 7.00 -13.26
CA GLU A 104 -10.52 7.72 -13.53
C GLU A 104 -11.22 8.22 -12.26
N PHE A 105 -10.71 7.84 -11.08
CA PHE A 105 -11.34 8.08 -9.78
C PHE A 105 -10.51 8.99 -8.85
N LEU A 106 -9.43 9.60 -9.35
CA LEU A 106 -8.56 10.55 -8.66
C LEU A 106 -8.49 11.86 -9.44
#